data_AF-A0AAU7ZM41-F1
#
_entry.id   AF-A0AAU7ZM41-F1
#
_cell.length_a   1.000
_cell.length_b   1.000
_cell.length_c   1.000
_cell.angle_alpha   90.00
_cell.angle_beta   90.00
_cell.angle_gamma   90.00
#
_symmetry.space_group_name_H-M   'P 1'
#
loop_
_entity.id
_entity.type
_entity.pdbx_description
1 polymer ?
#
loop_
_entity_poly.entity_id
_entity_poly.type
_entity_poly.pdbx_seq_one_letter_code
_entity_poly.pdbx_strand_id
1 'polypeptide(L)' 'MPQSPHDRAAEYHNKAAHAHSAAATAHGKGDHLTAHELSQQAHEHSKKAFELSKEASSQAASSKH' A
#
# COMPACT_ATOMS: atom_id res chain seq x y z
N MET A 1 -5.41 -15.41 -14.59
CA MET A 1 -5.50 -15.89 -13.20
C MET A 1 -6.03 -14.76 -12.33
N PRO A 2 -7.05 -14.96 -11.49
CA PRO A 2 -7.39 -13.96 -10.48
C PRO A 2 -6.22 -13.84 -9.49
N GLN A 3 -5.70 -12.64 -9.28
CA GLN A 3 -4.69 -12.41 -8.24
C GLN A 3 -5.28 -12.72 -6.86
N SER A 4 -4.53 -13.46 -6.05
CA SER A 4 -4.89 -13.70 -4.66
C SER A 4 -4.95 -12.37 -3.91
N PRO A 5 -5.80 -12.22 -2.88
CA PRO A 5 -5.77 -11.05 -2.01
C PRO A 5 -4.38 -10.78 -1.42
N HIS A 6 -3.55 -11.82 -1.23
CA HIS A 6 -2.13 -11.66 -0.85
C HIS A 6 -1.31 -10.94 -1.93
N ASP A 7 -1.47 -11.30 -3.21
CA ASP A 7 -0.74 -10.66 -4.31
C ASP A 7 -1.14 -9.18 -4.44
N ARG A 8 -2.44 -8.90 -4.33
CA ARG A 8 -2.96 -7.52 -4.35
C ARG A 8 -2.47 -6.71 -3.16
N ALA A 9 -2.40 -7.31 -1.96
CA ALA A 9 -1.85 -6.65 -0.78
C ALA A 9 -0.38 -6.27 -1.00
N ALA A 10 0.43 -7.18 -1.56
CA ALA A 10 1.83 -6.92 -1.89
C ALA A 10 1.98 -5.79 -2.93
N GLU A 11 1.12 -5.74 -3.94
CA GLU A 11 1.12 -4.64 -4.92
C GLU A 11 0.84 -3.28 -4.29
N TYR A 12 -0.20 -3.18 -3.45
CA TYR A 12 -0.51 -1.93 -2.78
C TYR A 12 0.59 -1.53 -1.77
N HIS A 13 1.22 -2.50 -1.11
CA HIS A 13 2.37 -2.24 -0.24
C HIS A 13 3.55 -1.67 -1.05
N ASN A 14 3.85 -2.23 -2.21
CA ASN A 14 4.91 -1.73 -3.10
C ASN A 14 4.59 -0.31 -3.61
N LYS A 15 3.33 -0.03 -3.97
CA LYS A 15 2.88 1.32 -4.33
C LYS A 15 3.04 2.32 -3.19
N ALA A 16 2.72 1.91 -1.95
CA ALA A 16 2.91 2.74 -0.76
C ALA A 16 4.39 3.07 -0.52
N ALA A 17 5.26 2.06 -0.58
CA ALA A 17 6.71 2.24 -0.40
C ALA A 17 7.31 3.19 -1.46
N HIS A 18 6.87 3.04 -2.72
CA HIS A 18 7.28 3.92 -3.80
C HIS A 18 6.81 5.37 -3.57
N ALA A 19 5.54 5.57 -3.21
CA ALA A 19 4.98 6.89 -2.92
C ALA A 19 5.68 7.56 -1.72
N HIS A 20 6.01 6.80 -0.66
CA HIS A 20 6.82 7.31 0.45
C HIS A 20 8.22 7.76 0.00
N SER A 21 8.89 6.98 -0.85
CA SER A 21 10.22 7.32 -1.37
C SER A 21 10.18 8.58 -2.25
N ALA A 22 9.14 8.71 -3.08
CA ALA A 22 8.90 9.89 -3.90
C ALA A 22 8.59 11.12 -3.02
N ALA A 23 7.78 10.96 -1.97
CA ALA A 23 7.47 12.02 -1.01
C ALA A 23 8.74 12.55 -0.32
N ALA A 24 9.61 11.64 0.15
CA ALA A 24 10.88 12.01 0.76
C ALA A 24 11.79 12.78 -0.21
N THR A 25 11.80 12.36 -1.49
CA THR A 25 12.54 13.04 -2.55
C THR A 25 12.00 14.45 -2.82
N ALA A 26 10.67 14.61 -2.92
CA ALA A 26 10.02 15.91 -3.12
C ALA A 26 10.27 16.85 -1.93
N HIS A 27 10.14 16.32 -0.71
CA HIS A 27 10.43 17.06 0.52
C HIS A 27 11.87 17.56 0.56
N GLY A 28 12.83 16.70 0.20
CA GLY A 28 14.26 17.06 0.13
C GLY A 28 14.58 18.13 -0.93
N LYS A 29 13.73 18.27 -1.96
CA LYS A 29 13.83 19.32 -2.98
C LYS A 29 13.11 20.63 -2.58
N GLY A 30 12.47 20.67 -1.41
CA GLY A 30 11.67 21.80 -0.94
C GLY A 30 10.26 21.86 -1.54
N ASP A 31 9.84 20.85 -2.31
CA ASP A 31 8.49 20.75 -2.85
C ASP A 31 7.57 20.06 -1.83
N HIS A 32 7.22 20.81 -0.78
CA HIS A 32 6.43 20.30 0.34
C HIS A 32 4.98 19.96 -0.05
N LEU A 33 4.42 20.61 -1.07
CA LEU A 33 3.07 20.33 -1.54
C LEU A 33 3.02 18.94 -2.19
N THR A 34 3.89 18.68 -3.17
CA THR A 34 4.00 17.37 -3.80
C THR A 34 4.35 16.28 -2.77
N ALA A 35 5.25 16.58 -1.82
CA ALA A 35 5.58 15.65 -0.75
C ALA A 35 4.38 15.27 0.12
N HIS A 36 3.51 16.24 0.44
CA HIS A 36 2.31 16.00 1.22
C HIS A 36 1.30 15.14 0.45
N GLU A 37 1.04 15.46 -0.82
CA GLU A 37 0.14 14.69 -1.68
C GLU A 37 0.61 13.24 -1.86
N LEU A 38 1.91 13.04 -2.12
CA LEU A 38 2.50 11.71 -2.23
C LEU A 38 2.42 10.93 -0.91
N SER A 39 2.58 11.61 0.23
CA SER A 39 2.42 10.99 1.55
C SER A 39 0.98 10.55 1.81
N GLN A 40 -0.02 11.33 1.38
CA GLN A 40 -1.43 10.91 1.44
C GLN A 40 -1.68 9.69 0.56
N GLN A 41 -1.17 9.67 -0.67
CA GLN A 41 -1.29 8.51 -1.56
C GLN A 41 -0.66 7.26 -0.96
N ALA A 42 0.53 7.39 -0.37
CA ALA A 42 1.21 6.28 0.31
C ALA A 42 0.38 5.71 1.47
N HIS A 43 -0.27 6.59 2.24
CA HIS A 43 -1.15 6.19 3.33
C HIS A 43 -2.39 5.43 2.83
N GLU A 44 -3.03 5.92 1.77
CA GLU A 44 -4.20 5.26 1.17
C GLU A 44 -3.84 3.90 0.56
N HIS A 45 -2.67 3.78 -0.07
CA HIS A 45 -2.16 2.49 -0.52
C HIS A 45 -1.90 1.52 0.64
N SER A 46 -1.33 2.01 1.75
CA SER A 46 -1.08 1.20 2.94
C SER A 46 -2.38 0.69 3.57
N LYS A 47 -3.43 1.52 3.64
CA LYS A 47 -4.77 1.10 4.11
C LYS A 47 -5.33 -0.04 3.25
N LYS A 48 -5.29 0.10 1.92
CA LYS A 48 -5.76 -0.94 0.99
C LYS A 48 -4.97 -2.23 1.14
N ALA A 49 -3.64 -2.15 1.26
CA ALA A 49 -2.79 -3.32 1.52
C ALA A 49 -3.17 -4.03 2.82
N PHE A 50 -3.46 -3.26 3.88
CA PHE A 50 -3.89 -3.79 5.17
C PHE A 50 -5.25 -4.50 5.10
N GLU A 51 -6.25 -3.87 4.45
CA GLU A 51 -7.57 -4.48 4.26
C GLU A 51 -7.49 -5.80 3.48
N LEU A 52 -6.74 -5.81 2.38
CA LEU A 52 -6.53 -7.01 1.57
C LEU A 52 -5.78 -8.10 2.35
N SER A 53 -4.81 -7.73 3.18
CA SER A 53 -4.10 -8.68 4.05
C SER A 53 -5.03 -9.30 5.10
N LYS A 54 -5.97 -8.52 5.64
CA LYS A 54 -7.01 -9.02 6.56
C LYS A 54 -7.97 -9.97 5.86
N GLU A 55 -8.38 -9.66 4.63
CA GLU A 55 -9.23 -10.53 3.83
C GLU A 55 -8.51 -11.86 3.53
N ALA A 56 -7.26 -11.78 3.08
CA ALA A 56 -6.43 -12.94 2.79
C ALA A 56 -6.27 -13.85 4.02
N SER A 57 -6.02 -13.25 5.19
CA SER A 57 -5.90 -13.98 6.46
C SER A 57 -7.20 -14.66 6.86
N SER A 58 -8.34 -13.98 6.66
CA SER A 58 -9.67 -14.54 6.93
C SER A 58 -9.99 -15.72 6.00
N GLN A 59 -9.66 -15.60 4.71
CA GLN A 59 -9.83 -16.68 3.73
C GLN A 59 -8.91 -17.87 4.02
N ALA A 60 -7.67 -17.62 4.44
CA ALA A 60 -6.73 -18.67 4.85
C ALA A 60 -7.20 -19.40 6.12
N ALA A 61 -7.92 -18.72 7.02
CA ALA A 61 -8.50 -19.32 8.22
C ALA A 61 -9.75 -20.16 7.90
N SER A 62 -10.61 -19.69 6.99
CA SER A 62 -11.83 -20.42 6.61
C SER A 62 -11.57 -21.64 5.70
N SER A 63 -10.45 -21.66 4.96
CA SER A 63 -10.05 -22.79 4.11
C SER A 63 -9.28 -23.90 4.84
N LYS A 64 -9.04 -23.77 6.15
CA LYS A 64 -8.32 -24.76 6.98
C LYS A 64 -9.25 -25.76 7.71
N HIS A 65 -10.53 -25.83 7.36
CA HIS A 65 -11.53 -26.75 7.92
C HIS A 65 -12.06 -27.72 6.85
#